data_AF-A0A060PU47-F1
#
_entry.id   AF-A0A060PU47-F1
#
_cell.length_a   1.000
_cell.length_b   1.000
_cell.length_c   1.000
_cell.angle_alpha   90.00
_cell.angle_beta   90.00
_cell.angle_gamma   90.00
#
_symmetry.space_group_name_H-M   'P 1'
#
loop_
_entity.id
_entity.type
_entity.pdbx_description
1 polymer ?
#
loop_
_entity_poly.entity_id
_entity_poly.type
_entity_poly.pdbx_seq_one_letter_code
_entity_poly.pdbx_strand_id
1 'polypeptide(L)'
;MRWQEPWGRGHYGFSSPRVRRRHCACGPSRYTCSTTPSCMPGSNNSGGPLPAATESDKDLRAAALACYRADLQVLETYEHAARPRLRCPVTAIAGAEESSGGDLMARWQEHTDGAFESLRRPGGHFHTRTDPDGLGRLLSDTVRGDLIRAERGVTR
;
A
#
# COMPACT_ATOMS: atom_id res chain seq x y z
N MET A 1 30.68 -24.12 22.41
CA MET A 1 29.43 -23.36 22.61
C MET A 1 28.61 -23.49 21.34
N ARG A 2 27.54 -24.29 21.38
CA ARG A 2 26.79 -24.77 20.22
C ARG A 2 25.36 -24.26 20.37
N TRP A 3 24.98 -23.27 19.58
CA TRP A 3 23.60 -22.81 19.49
C TRP A 3 22.79 -23.87 18.74
N GLN A 4 21.71 -24.36 19.37
CA GLN A 4 20.72 -25.25 18.78
C GLN A 4 19.45 -24.42 18.52
N GLU A 5 18.98 -24.40 17.28
CA GLU A 5 17.68 -23.81 16.93
C GLU A 5 16.53 -24.78 17.27
N PRO A 6 15.37 -24.29 17.73
CA PRO A 6 14.25 -25.13 18.17
C PRO A 6 13.29 -25.55 17.03
N TRP A 7 13.61 -25.29 15.77
CA TRP A 7 12.74 -25.61 14.64
C TRP A 7 13.26 -26.83 13.89
N GLY A 8 12.69 -27.99 14.24
CA GLY A 8 13.01 -29.29 13.66
C GLY A 8 12.86 -29.33 12.14
N ARG A 9 13.64 -30.23 11.52
CA ARG A 9 13.58 -30.57 10.09
C ARG A 9 12.16 -31.00 9.70
N GLY A 10 11.36 -30.06 9.23
CA GLY A 10 10.14 -30.31 8.48
C GLY A 10 10.41 -30.07 7.00
N HIS A 11 10.32 -31.11 6.18
CA HIS A 11 10.23 -30.97 4.74
C HIS A 11 8.91 -30.26 4.40
N TYR A 12 8.91 -28.93 4.37
CA TYR A 12 7.81 -28.17 3.78
C TYR A 12 8.07 -28.00 2.28
N GLY A 13 7.55 -28.95 1.50
CA GLY A 13 7.31 -28.72 0.09
C GLY A 13 6.29 -27.60 -0.05
N PHE A 14 6.74 -26.42 -0.44
CA PHE A 14 5.86 -25.32 -0.84
C PHE A 14 5.23 -25.72 -2.19
N SER A 15 4.16 -26.50 -2.15
CA SER A 15 3.28 -26.65 -3.31
C SER A 15 2.65 -25.29 -3.55
N SER A 16 3.22 -24.57 -4.52
CA SER A 16 2.66 -23.33 -5.07
C SER A 16 1.16 -23.54 -5.32
N PRO A 17 0.25 -22.74 -4.74
CA PRO A 17 -1.14 -22.78 -5.15
C PRO A 17 -1.16 -22.51 -6.65
N ARG A 18 -1.63 -23.46 -7.45
CA ARG A 18 -1.90 -23.22 -8.87
C ARG A 18 -2.88 -22.06 -8.93
N VAL A 19 -2.37 -20.84 -9.15
CA VAL A 19 -3.14 -19.71 -9.62
C VAL A 19 -3.85 -20.23 -10.87
N ARG A 20 -5.16 -20.43 -10.77
CA ARG A 20 -5.97 -20.80 -11.93
C ARG A 20 -5.81 -19.65 -12.90
N ARG A 21 -4.96 -19.84 -13.91
CA ARG A 21 -4.92 -19.03 -15.12
C ARG A 21 -6.31 -19.15 -15.75
N ARG A 22 -7.21 -18.23 -15.42
CA ARG A 22 -8.32 -17.94 -16.33
C ARG A 22 -7.65 -17.24 -17.50
N HIS A 23 -7.61 -17.94 -18.64
CA HIS A 23 -7.12 -17.39 -19.89
C HIS A 23 -8.03 -16.25 -20.31
N CYS A 24 -7.71 -15.02 -19.91
CA CYS A 24 -8.09 -13.85 -20.70
C CYS A 24 -7.14 -13.78 -21.90
N ALA A 25 -7.70 -13.61 -23.09
CA ALA A 25 -6.99 -13.60 -24.36
C ALA A 25 -6.16 -12.30 -24.56
N CYS A 26 -5.12 -12.13 -23.75
CA CYS A 26 -4.05 -11.16 -24.01
C CYS A 26 -2.71 -11.85 -23.76
N GLY A 27 -1.81 -11.75 -24.75
CA GLY A 27 -0.59 -12.55 -24.90
C GLY A 27 0.48 -12.36 -23.80
N PRO A 28 1.64 -13.02 -23.94
CA PRO A 28 2.63 -13.11 -22.88
C PRO A 28 3.27 -11.74 -22.63
N SER A 29 3.00 -11.18 -21.45
CA SER A 29 3.64 -9.98 -20.91
C SER A 29 5.16 -10.15 -20.88
N ARG A 30 5.85 -9.55 -21.86
CA ARG A 30 7.30 -9.32 -21.84
C ARG A 30 7.53 -7.89 -21.39
N TYR A 31 7.57 -7.65 -20.08
CA TYR A 31 8.12 -6.41 -19.55
C TYR A 31 9.38 -6.74 -18.75
N THR A 32 10.52 -6.77 -19.45
CA THR A 32 11.83 -6.69 -18.80
C THR A 32 11.96 -5.27 -18.27
N CYS A 33 11.93 -5.12 -16.96
CA CYS A 33 12.29 -3.86 -16.31
C CYS A 33 13.80 -3.65 -16.50
N SER A 34 14.13 -3.01 -17.64
CA SER A 34 15.46 -2.51 -17.96
C SER A 34 15.72 -1.22 -17.18
N THR A 35 17.01 -0.96 -16.97
CA THR A 35 17.59 0.05 -16.08
C THR A 35 17.35 1.52 -16.52
N THR A 36 16.30 1.82 -17.28
CA THR A 36 15.97 3.18 -17.77
C THR A 36 14.62 3.69 -17.22
N PRO A 37 14.46 5.00 -16.95
CA PRO A 37 13.37 5.56 -16.15
C PRO A 37 12.07 5.80 -16.94
N SER A 38 11.54 4.76 -17.57
CA SER A 38 10.19 4.82 -18.15
C SER A 38 9.60 3.42 -18.18
N CYS A 39 8.96 3.02 -17.07
CA CYS A 39 8.06 1.89 -17.07
C CYS A 39 6.63 2.43 -16.97
N MET A 40 5.80 1.98 -17.91
CA MET A 40 4.34 2.17 -18.08
C MET A 40 3.90 3.30 -19.04
N PRO A 41 3.31 2.97 -20.21
CA PRO A 41 2.45 3.90 -20.92
C PRO A 41 1.10 3.98 -20.18
N GLY A 42 0.79 5.15 -19.61
CA GLY A 42 -0.52 5.46 -19.02
C GLY A 42 -0.58 5.56 -17.49
N SER A 43 0.54 5.39 -16.78
CA SER A 43 0.63 5.63 -15.34
C SER A 43 1.40 6.92 -15.08
N ASN A 44 0.76 7.85 -14.40
CA ASN A 44 1.39 9.03 -13.82
C ASN A 44 2.57 8.52 -12.97
N ASN A 45 3.77 9.05 -13.20
CA ASN A 45 5.08 8.69 -12.66
C ASN A 45 5.15 8.71 -11.10
N SER A 46 4.35 7.86 -10.44
CA SER A 46 4.05 7.88 -9.00
C SER A 46 4.98 6.96 -8.20
N GLY A 47 5.76 6.10 -8.88
CA GLY A 47 6.87 5.38 -8.29
C GLY A 47 8.00 6.35 -7.97
N GLY A 48 8.05 6.83 -6.73
CA GLY A 48 9.18 7.65 -6.26
C GLY A 48 10.51 6.92 -6.30
N PRO A 49 11.61 7.65 -6.10
CA PRO A 49 12.94 7.08 -6.20
C PRO A 49 13.15 5.94 -5.19
N LEU A 50 13.93 4.94 -5.61
CA LEU A 50 14.45 3.92 -4.70
C LEU A 50 15.26 4.60 -3.58
N PRO A 51 15.40 3.97 -2.40
CA PRO A 51 16.24 4.51 -1.34
C PRO A 51 17.66 4.79 -1.84
N ALA A 52 18.25 5.93 -1.47
CA ALA A 52 19.57 6.37 -1.95
C ALA A 52 20.69 5.33 -1.74
N ALA A 53 20.60 4.50 -0.70
CA ALA A 53 21.54 3.40 -0.45
C ALA A 53 21.64 2.39 -1.61
N THR A 54 20.60 2.29 -2.45
CA THR A 54 20.57 1.41 -3.63
C THR A 54 21.32 1.99 -4.84
N GLU A 55 21.77 3.24 -4.79
CA GLU A 55 22.48 3.86 -5.91
C GLU A 55 23.91 3.33 -6.04
N SER A 56 24.57 3.09 -4.91
CA SER A 56 25.99 2.69 -4.86
C SER A 56 26.19 1.18 -4.78
N ASP A 57 25.17 0.41 -4.42
CA ASP A 57 25.23 -1.04 -4.24
C ASP A 57 24.24 -1.75 -5.19
N LYS A 58 24.82 -2.46 -6.18
CA LYS A 58 24.05 -3.16 -7.22
C LYS A 58 23.30 -4.38 -6.69
N ASP A 59 23.84 -5.06 -5.69
CA ASP A 59 23.22 -6.26 -5.12
C ASP A 59 22.04 -5.86 -4.23
N LEU A 60 22.22 -4.81 -3.43
CA LEU A 60 21.13 -4.20 -2.66
C LEU A 60 20.03 -3.67 -3.58
N ARG A 61 20.39 -3.00 -4.68
CA ARG A 61 19.42 -2.54 -5.68
C ARG A 61 18.65 -3.69 -6.32
N ALA A 62 19.33 -4.78 -6.68
CA ALA A 62 18.70 -5.96 -7.26
C ALA A 62 17.71 -6.60 -6.28
N ALA A 63 18.09 -6.73 -5.01
CA ALA A 63 17.22 -7.24 -3.96
C ALA A 63 15.99 -6.33 -3.73
N ALA A 64 16.19 -5.02 -3.62
CA ALA A 64 15.10 -4.05 -3.45
C ALA A 64 14.12 -4.09 -4.62
N LEU A 65 14.62 -4.11 -5.87
CA LEU A 65 13.78 -4.20 -7.06
C LEU A 65 12.98 -5.50 -7.13
N ALA A 66 13.53 -6.62 -6.64
CA ALA A 66 12.80 -7.87 -6.57
C ALA A 66 11.58 -7.74 -5.64
N CYS A 67 11.76 -7.14 -4.45
CA CYS A 67 10.67 -6.88 -3.51
C CYS A 67 9.62 -5.93 -4.10
N TYR A 68 10.04 -4.77 -4.64
CA TYR A 68 9.09 -3.80 -5.21
C TYR A 68 8.28 -4.38 -6.37
N ARG A 69 8.89 -5.20 -7.24
CA ARG A 69 8.15 -5.85 -8.34
C ARG A 69 7.12 -6.85 -7.81
N ALA A 70 7.45 -7.59 -6.75
CA ALA A 70 6.50 -8.51 -6.13
C ALA A 70 5.31 -7.74 -5.52
N ASP A 71 5.57 -6.64 -4.81
CA ASP A 71 4.52 -5.81 -4.22
C ASP A 71 3.61 -5.17 -5.29
N LEU A 72 4.21 -4.62 -6.34
CA LEU A 72 3.47 -4.07 -7.48
C LEU A 72 2.64 -5.15 -8.19
N GLN A 73 3.17 -6.36 -8.34
CA GLN A 73 2.40 -7.45 -8.93
C GLN A 73 1.16 -7.78 -8.09
N VAL A 74 1.27 -7.82 -6.75
CA VAL A 74 0.12 -8.03 -5.87
C VAL A 74 -0.89 -6.87 -6.01
N LEU A 75 -0.41 -5.63 -6.03
CA LEU A 75 -1.26 -4.44 -6.17
C LEU A 75 -2.01 -4.42 -7.52
N GLU A 76 -1.30 -4.65 -8.62
CA GLU A 76 -1.85 -4.61 -9.99
C GLU A 76 -2.80 -5.77 -10.28
N THR A 77 -2.62 -6.92 -9.62
CA THR A 77 -3.47 -8.10 -9.80
C THR A 77 -4.56 -8.23 -8.75
N TYR A 78 -4.67 -7.27 -7.83
CA TYR A 78 -5.73 -7.26 -6.84
C TYR A 78 -7.09 -7.00 -7.49
N GLU A 79 -7.98 -7.99 -7.40
CA GLU A 79 -9.39 -7.84 -7.74
C GLU A 79 -10.21 -7.71 -6.45
N HIS A 80 -10.85 -6.55 -6.27
CA HIS A 80 -11.73 -6.33 -5.13
C HIS A 80 -12.95 -7.27 -5.21
N ALA A 81 -13.10 -8.11 -4.19
CA ALA A 81 -14.30 -8.90 -3.97
C ALA A 81 -15.21 -8.16 -2.98
N ALA A 82 -16.50 -8.02 -3.29
CA ALA A 82 -17.45 -7.38 -2.39
C ALA A 82 -17.47 -8.05 -1.00
N ARG A 83 -17.40 -7.24 0.05
CA ARG A 83 -17.43 -7.65 1.46
C ARG A 83 -18.39 -6.75 2.25
N PRO A 84 -18.87 -7.18 3.42
CA PRO A 84 -19.57 -6.30 4.34
C PRO A 84 -18.75 -5.04 4.63
N ARG A 85 -19.44 -3.90 4.74
CA ARG A 85 -18.81 -2.62 5.06
C ARG A 85 -18.21 -2.67 6.47
N LEU A 86 -17.14 -1.91 6.67
CA LEU A 86 -16.51 -1.73 7.97
C LEU A 86 -17.47 -1.00 8.92
N ARG A 87 -17.37 -1.27 10.22
CA ARG A 87 -18.16 -0.57 11.25
C ARG A 87 -17.38 0.50 12.00
N CYS A 88 -16.11 0.68 11.66
CA CYS A 88 -15.22 1.66 12.27
C CYS A 88 -15.18 2.95 11.43
N PRO A 89 -14.83 4.09 12.03
CA PRO A 89 -14.49 5.28 11.27
C PRO A 89 -13.37 5.00 10.25
N VAL A 90 -13.39 5.71 9.11
CA VAL A 90 -12.34 5.68 8.10
C VAL A 90 -11.95 7.10 7.74
N THR A 91 -10.67 7.42 7.89
CA THR A 91 -10.08 8.68 7.43
C THR A 91 -9.13 8.39 6.27
N ALA A 92 -9.49 8.87 5.08
CA ALA A 92 -8.67 8.75 3.88
C ALA A 92 -7.81 10.00 3.72
N ILE A 93 -6.49 9.84 3.50
CA ILE A 93 -5.54 10.96 3.45
C ILE A 93 -4.76 10.88 2.14
N ALA A 94 -4.72 11.98 1.40
CA ALA A 94 -3.90 12.10 0.19
C ALA A 94 -3.03 13.36 0.19
N GLY A 95 -1.98 13.36 -0.63
CA GLY A 95 -1.22 14.56 -0.95
C GLY A 95 -2.07 15.57 -1.73
N ALA A 96 -1.91 16.86 -1.46
CA ALA A 96 -2.62 17.94 -2.13
C ALA A 96 -2.21 18.10 -3.60
N GLU A 97 -1.02 17.61 -3.96
CA GLU A 97 -0.50 17.65 -5.33
C GLU A 97 -0.91 16.41 -6.16
N GLU A 98 -1.60 15.43 -5.56
CA GLU A 98 -2.13 14.26 -6.26
C GLU A 98 -3.42 14.61 -7.00
N SER A 99 -3.35 14.71 -8.33
CA SER A 99 -4.45 15.17 -9.20
C SER A 99 -5.72 14.32 -9.08
N SER A 100 -5.60 13.02 -8.82
CA SER A 100 -6.73 12.10 -8.62
C SER A 100 -7.00 11.78 -7.15
N GLY A 101 -6.21 12.32 -6.22
CA GLY A 101 -6.27 11.96 -4.80
C GLY A 101 -7.62 12.25 -4.16
N GLY A 102 -8.21 13.42 -4.41
CA GLY A 102 -9.48 13.81 -3.79
C GLY A 102 -10.64 12.87 -4.12
N ASP A 103 -10.88 12.63 -5.41
CA ASP A 103 -12.00 11.81 -5.88
C ASP A 103 -11.82 10.33 -5.53
N LEU A 104 -10.58 9.82 -5.65
CA LEU A 104 -10.27 8.45 -5.26
C LEU A 104 -10.41 8.25 -3.75
N MET A 105 -9.99 9.22 -2.93
CA MET A 105 -10.14 9.13 -1.47
C MET A 105 -11.61 9.19 -1.06
N ALA A 106 -12.43 10.02 -1.71
CA ALA A 106 -13.86 10.11 -1.40
C ALA A 106 -14.61 8.77 -1.54
N ARG A 107 -14.21 7.92 -2.49
CA ARG A 107 -14.81 6.58 -2.70
C ARG A 107 -14.64 5.64 -1.50
N TRP A 108 -13.70 5.92 -0.58
CA TRP A 108 -13.57 5.13 0.64
C TRP A 108 -14.80 5.18 1.55
N GLN A 109 -15.67 6.18 1.40
CA GLN A 109 -16.95 6.23 2.08
C GLN A 109 -17.82 5.00 1.80
N GLU A 110 -17.72 4.41 0.61
CA GLU A 110 -18.49 3.22 0.22
C GLU A 110 -18.11 1.99 1.05
N HIS A 111 -16.93 1.97 1.67
CA HIS A 111 -16.39 0.83 2.40
C HIS A 111 -16.69 0.82 3.91
N THR A 112 -17.35 1.85 4.46
CA THR A 112 -17.69 1.91 5.91
C THR A 112 -19.10 2.40 6.19
N ASP A 113 -19.75 1.80 7.19
CA ASP A 113 -20.98 2.31 7.83
C ASP A 113 -20.68 3.30 8.96
N GLY A 114 -19.40 3.46 9.33
CA GLY A 114 -18.92 4.41 10.33
C GLY A 114 -18.77 5.84 9.78
N ALA A 115 -18.24 6.73 10.62
CA ALA A 115 -17.88 8.08 10.19
C ALA A 115 -16.80 8.02 9.08
N PHE A 116 -16.89 8.95 8.13
CA PHE A 116 -15.93 9.06 7.04
C PHE A 116 -15.43 10.49 6.92
N GLU A 117 -14.12 10.63 6.70
CA GLU A 117 -13.47 11.90 6.41
C GLU A 117 -12.39 11.71 5.32
N SER A 118 -12.27 12.68 4.42
CA SER A 118 -11.22 12.74 3.40
C SER A 118 -10.40 14.00 3.60
N LEU A 119 -9.09 13.84 3.77
CA LEU A 119 -8.16 14.92 4.09
C LEU A 119 -7.08 15.05 3.03
N ARG A 120 -6.69 16.29 2.75
CA ARG A 120 -5.52 16.60 1.92
C ARG A 120 -4.41 17.20 2.76
N ARG A 121 -3.18 16.73 2.55
CA ARG A 121 -1.96 17.24 3.19
C ARG A 121 -0.99 17.82 2.17
N PRO A 122 -0.16 18.81 2.52
CA PRO A 122 0.88 19.31 1.62
C PRO A 122 1.79 18.20 1.07
N GLY A 123 2.19 18.31 -0.20
CA GLY A 123 3.00 17.32 -0.92
C GLY A 123 2.21 16.41 -1.87
N GLY A 124 2.93 15.58 -2.63
CA GLY A 124 2.38 14.56 -3.54
C GLY A 124 2.32 13.16 -2.92
N HIS A 125 2.56 12.12 -3.72
CA HIS A 125 2.45 10.71 -3.33
C HIS A 125 3.17 10.35 -2.03
N PHE A 126 4.33 10.97 -1.79
CA PHE A 126 5.17 10.75 -0.61
C PHE A 126 4.97 11.79 0.50
N HIS A 127 3.80 12.44 0.58
CA HIS A 127 3.47 13.43 1.62
C HIS A 127 3.70 12.93 3.07
N THR A 128 3.73 11.62 3.27
CA THR A 128 4.04 10.98 4.55
C THR A 128 5.51 11.12 4.96
N ARG A 129 6.42 11.30 4.00
CA ARG A 129 7.86 11.48 4.23
C ARG A 129 8.25 12.93 4.43
N THR A 130 7.50 13.85 3.82
CA THR A 130 7.83 15.29 3.81
C THR A 130 7.59 15.96 5.16
N ASP A 131 6.54 15.56 5.87
CA ASP A 131 6.18 16.10 7.19
C ASP A 131 5.65 14.97 8.10
N PRO A 132 6.55 14.16 8.70
CA PRO A 132 6.17 13.06 9.57
C PRO A 132 5.56 13.54 10.89
N ASP A 133 6.02 14.67 11.44
CA ASP A 133 5.50 15.21 12.71
C ASP A 133 4.07 15.73 12.56
N GLY A 134 3.78 16.46 11.48
CA GLY A 134 2.42 16.89 11.19
C GLY A 134 1.50 15.72 10.86
N LEU A 135 2.01 14.64 10.25
CA LEU A 135 1.24 13.40 10.09
C LEU A 135 0.91 12.78 11.44
N GLY A 136 1.90 12.66 12.33
CA GLY A 136 1.73 12.09 13.66
C GLY A 136 0.71 12.85 14.50
N ARG A 137 0.74 14.19 14.46
CA ARG A 137 -0.27 15.04 15.10
C ARG A 137 -1.66 14.78 14.54
N LEU A 138 -1.80 14.78 13.22
CA LEU A 138 -3.09 14.51 12.57
C LEU A 138 -3.67 13.16 13.00
N LEU A 139 -2.88 12.08 12.93
CA LEU A 139 -3.31 10.75 13.34
C LEU A 139 -3.73 10.70 14.81
N SER A 140 -2.96 11.35 15.69
CA SER A 140 -3.27 11.41 17.12
C SER A 140 -4.58 12.13 17.39
N ASP A 141 -4.84 13.23 16.70
CA ASP A 141 -6.06 14.03 16.86
C ASP A 141 -7.28 13.31 16.30
N THR A 142 -7.16 12.66 15.14
CA THR A 142 -8.22 11.82 14.55
C THR A 142 -8.59 10.68 15.50
N VAL A 143 -7.62 9.90 15.96
CA VAL A 143 -7.86 8.76 16.87
C VAL A 143 -8.49 9.25 18.18
N ARG A 144 -7.98 10.34 18.77
CA ARG A 144 -8.55 10.92 19.99
C ARG A 144 -10.00 11.35 19.76
N GLY A 145 -10.29 12.01 18.64
CA GLY A 145 -11.63 12.44 18.29
C GLY A 145 -12.61 11.28 18.15
N ASP A 146 -12.20 10.21 17.48
CA ASP A 146 -13.04 9.02 17.28
C ASP A 146 -13.29 8.25 18.57
N LEU A 147 -12.29 8.14 19.46
CA LEU A 147 -12.46 7.53 20.77
C LEU A 147 -13.48 8.30 21.62
N ILE A 148 -13.39 9.64 21.66
CA ILE A 148 -14.35 10.47 22.38
C ILE A 148 -15.77 10.29 21.83
N ARG A 149 -15.93 10.19 20.50
CA ARG A 149 -17.25 9.95 19.87
C ARG A 149 -17.80 8.57 20.24
N ALA A 150 -16.95 7.55 20.23
CA ALA A 150 -17.33 6.19 20.58
C ALA A 150 -17.81 6.11 22.04
N GLU A 151 -17.06 6.66 22.99
CA GLU A 151 -17.45 6.69 24.41
C GLU A 151 -18.79 7.38 24.65
N ARG A 152 -19.01 8.51 23.97
CA ARG A 152 -20.29 9.25 24.05
C ARG A 152 -21.46 8.48 23.44
N GLY A 153 -21.21 7.68 22.41
CA GLY A 153 -22.23 6.82 21.78
C GLY A 153 -22.63 5.60 22.60
N VAL A 154 -21.74 5.10 23.47
CA VAL A 154 -21.99 3.97 24.38
C VAL A 154 -22.81 4.37 25.61
N THR A 155 -22.75 5.65 26.00
CA THR A 155 -23.40 6.18 27.22
C THR A 155 -24.89 6.52 27.00
N ARG A 156 -25.48 6.17 25.85
CA ARG A 156 -26.85 6.53 25.46
C ARG A 156 -27.66 5.28 25.14
#